data_AF-A0A2S8RP90-F1
#
_entry.id   AF-A0A2S8RP90-F1
#
_cell.length_a   1.000
_cell.length_b   1.000
_cell.length_c   1.000
_cell.angle_alpha   90.00
_cell.angle_beta   90.00
_cell.angle_gamma   90.00
#
_symmetry.space_group_name_H-M   'P 1'
#
loop_
_entity.id
_entity.type
_entity.pdbx_description
1 polymer ?
#
loop_
_entity_poly.entity_id
_entity_poly.type
_entity_poly.pdbx_seq_one_letter_code
_entity_poly.pdbx_strand_id
1 'polypeptide(L)'
;MSGDAYNTGSGSGGTAGGSGQTTSVRLNATGLSPADKKVLCKAICVCNRQPDEGRDGADLKQQCVSRNLRDLDKSMNWQSPYKAEVNYDMSQDPPAPIMRSASPLEPHGYLPGWIQKYWPGGLADYPAGSGAVRRPDAVIVNNPALPPTQDNLRSVVEVKFPPQTIDKEQQAADGRIAGSPDKATVMGPGDCDCSQDDGDENPAKSAVSDTMSQLGRSLRALFSSRPPSLPGFGGAPAPLPPLPIP
;
A
#
# COMPACT_ATOMS: atom_id res chain seq x y z
N MET A 1 46.09 36.40 45.68
CA MET A 1 46.40 34.96 45.79
C MET A 1 45.09 34.21 45.65
N SER A 2 45.05 33.33 44.65
CA SER A 2 44.16 32.17 44.46
C SER A 2 42.64 32.39 44.42
N GLY A 3 42.10 32.19 43.21
CA GLY A 3 40.75 31.68 43.01
C GLY A 3 40.79 30.17 42.75
N ASP A 4 39.63 29.53 42.86
CA ASP A 4 39.30 28.20 42.32
C ASP A 4 37.80 28.29 41.95
N ALA A 5 37.42 28.33 40.67
CA ALA A 5 37.41 27.27 39.65
C ALA A 5 36.02 26.62 39.56
N TYR A 6 35.22 27.12 38.62
CA TYR A 6 34.01 26.49 38.11
C TYR A 6 34.39 25.21 37.34
N ASN A 7 33.74 24.10 37.67
CA ASN A 7 33.91 22.83 36.99
C ASN A 7 33.12 22.84 35.66
N THR A 8 33.79 23.20 34.56
CA THR A 8 33.31 22.97 33.19
C THR A 8 33.77 21.59 32.72
N GLY A 9 32.83 20.64 32.65
CA GLY A 9 33.07 19.34 32.03
C GLY A 9 33.12 19.45 30.51
N SER A 10 34.32 19.51 29.94
CA SER A 10 34.56 19.30 28.51
C SER A 10 34.57 17.81 28.21
N GLY A 11 33.47 17.31 27.63
CA GLY A 11 33.45 16.00 26.98
C GLY A 11 34.02 16.11 25.57
N SER A 12 35.30 15.76 25.40
CA SER A 12 35.93 15.63 24.08
C SER A 12 35.38 14.39 23.37
N GLY A 13 34.43 14.60 22.45
CA GLY A 13 33.99 13.57 21.51
C GLY A 13 35.05 13.35 20.43
N GLY A 14 35.95 12.41 20.64
CA GLY A 14 36.94 12.01 19.63
C GLY A 14 36.25 11.27 18.48
N THR A 15 36.29 11.84 17.27
CA THR A 15 36.01 11.08 16.05
C THR A 15 37.25 10.26 15.71
N ALA A 16 37.30 9.03 16.20
CA ALA A 16 38.29 8.06 15.74
C ALA A 16 38.01 7.74 14.26
N GLY A 17 39.03 7.92 13.42
CA GLY A 17 39.03 7.46 12.03
C GLY A 17 39.08 5.93 11.98
N GLY A 18 37.91 5.32 12.05
CA GLY A 18 37.68 3.90 11.77
C GLY A 18 36.59 3.78 10.71
N SER A 19 36.60 2.67 9.95
CA SER A 19 35.52 2.32 9.03
C SER A 19 34.21 2.25 9.80
N GLY A 20 33.46 3.35 9.83
CA GLY A 20 32.20 3.44 10.52
C GLY A 20 31.23 2.46 9.88
N GLN A 21 31.07 1.28 10.49
CA GLN A 21 29.86 0.51 10.29
C GLN A 21 28.73 1.36 10.85
N THR A 22 27.98 2.01 9.97
CA THR A 22 26.69 2.56 10.32
C THR A 22 25.83 1.39 10.77
N THR A 23 25.54 1.31 12.07
CA THR A 23 24.45 0.46 12.54
C THR A 23 23.20 1.02 11.87
N SER A 24 22.71 0.32 10.85
CA SER A 24 21.42 0.65 10.26
C SER A 24 20.39 0.45 11.35
N VAL A 25 20.03 1.56 11.99
CA VAL A 25 18.83 1.63 12.81
C VAL A 25 17.71 1.27 11.85
N ARG A 26 17.19 0.04 11.95
CA ARG A 26 15.93 -0.33 11.30
C ARG A 26 14.86 0.49 12.01
N LEU A 27 14.71 1.75 11.59
CA LEU A 27 13.50 2.53 11.78
C LEU A 27 12.38 1.59 11.37
N ASN A 28 11.53 1.21 12.34
CA ASN A 28 10.48 0.20 12.26
C ASN A 28 10.29 -0.36 10.85
N ALA A 29 10.62 -1.64 10.65
CA ALA A 29 10.34 -2.37 9.42
C ALA A 29 8.82 -2.38 9.22
N THR A 30 8.31 -1.25 8.74
CA THR A 30 6.97 -1.09 8.24
C THR A 30 6.91 -2.12 7.12
N GLY A 31 5.92 -3.01 7.09
CA GLY A 31 5.78 -4.04 6.05
C GLY A 31 5.64 -3.50 4.62
N LEU A 32 5.91 -2.21 4.43
CA LEU A 32 5.71 -1.40 3.25
C LEU A 32 7.07 -0.98 2.67
N SER A 33 7.32 -1.30 1.41
CA SER A 33 8.53 -0.79 0.75
C SER A 33 8.43 0.72 0.48
N PRO A 34 9.56 1.44 0.29
CA PRO A 34 9.51 2.86 -0.07
C PRO A 34 8.73 3.15 -1.35
N ALA A 35 8.74 2.22 -2.31
CA ALA A 35 7.96 2.33 -3.55
C ALA A 35 6.45 2.23 -3.28
N ASP A 36 6.04 1.26 -2.46
CA ASP A 36 4.64 1.08 -2.07
C ASP A 36 4.15 2.29 -1.27
N LYS A 37 5.00 2.79 -0.35
CA LYS A 37 4.74 4.00 0.43
C LYS A 37 4.43 5.17 -0.49
N LYS A 38 5.25 5.39 -1.53
CA LYS A 38 5.07 6.49 -2.49
C LYS A 38 3.73 6.39 -3.22
N VAL A 39 3.35 5.19 -3.66
CA VAL A 39 2.07 4.96 -4.36
C VAL A 39 0.89 5.27 -3.44
N LEU A 40 0.89 4.72 -2.22
CA LEU A 40 -0.18 4.94 -1.25
C LEU A 40 -0.25 6.40 -0.83
N CYS A 41 0.89 7.05 -0.58
CA CYS A 41 0.93 8.45 -0.21
C CYS A 41 0.36 9.37 -1.29
N LYS A 42 0.60 9.06 -2.57
CA LYS A 42 -0.02 9.81 -3.66
C LYS A 42 -1.55 9.72 -3.62
N ALA A 43 -2.09 8.52 -3.43
CA ALA A 43 -3.54 8.33 -3.29
C ALA A 43 -4.08 9.06 -2.05
N ILE A 44 -3.43 8.91 -0.90
CA ILE A 44 -3.81 9.54 0.37
C ILE A 44 -3.79 11.07 0.24
N CYS A 45 -2.73 11.66 -0.29
CA CYS A 45 -2.60 13.13 -0.36
C CYS A 45 -3.57 13.77 -1.36
N VAL A 46 -3.86 13.12 -2.48
CA VAL A 46 -4.90 13.63 -3.38
C VAL A 46 -6.28 13.50 -2.73
N CYS A 47 -6.62 12.35 -2.15
CA CYS A 47 -7.90 12.16 -1.49
C CYS A 47 -8.06 13.01 -0.21
N ASN A 48 -6.97 13.42 0.42
CA ASN A 48 -7.01 14.38 1.52
C ASN A 48 -7.42 15.78 1.06
N ARG A 49 -7.02 16.17 -0.16
CA ARG A 49 -7.30 17.48 -0.78
C ARG A 49 -8.62 17.50 -1.55
N GLN A 50 -8.93 16.40 -2.21
CA GLN A 50 -10.06 16.23 -3.14
C GLN A 50 -10.77 14.90 -2.82
N PRO A 51 -11.46 14.81 -1.67
CA PRO A 51 -12.25 13.62 -1.33
C PRO A 51 -13.40 13.41 -2.32
N ASP A 52 -13.92 12.17 -2.33
CA ASP A 52 -15.24 11.94 -2.91
C ASP A 52 -16.30 12.58 -1.99
N GLU A 53 -17.34 13.19 -2.56
CA GLU A 53 -18.42 13.80 -1.77
C GLU A 53 -19.55 12.80 -1.53
N GLY A 54 -19.95 12.65 -0.27
CA GLY A 54 -21.12 11.89 0.12
C GLY A 54 -22.42 12.63 -0.19
N ARG A 55 -23.55 11.92 -0.07
CA ARG A 55 -24.90 12.51 -0.32
C ARG A 55 -25.20 13.71 0.57
N ASP A 56 -24.62 13.73 1.76
CA ASP A 56 -24.80 14.79 2.76
C ASP A 56 -23.68 15.86 2.71
N GLY A 57 -22.84 15.85 1.66
CA GLY A 57 -21.67 16.73 1.53
C GLY A 57 -20.49 16.33 2.41
N ALA A 58 -20.50 15.12 2.99
CA ALA A 58 -19.40 14.61 3.79
C ALA A 58 -18.19 14.21 2.93
N ASP A 59 -16.98 14.50 3.41
CA ASP A 59 -15.73 14.09 2.78
C ASP A 59 -15.47 12.59 2.94
N LEU A 60 -15.59 11.82 1.87
CA LEU A 60 -15.37 10.37 1.84
C LEU A 60 -13.92 10.04 1.43
N LYS A 61 -12.95 10.45 2.24
CA LYS A 61 -11.51 10.32 1.97
C LYS A 61 -11.05 8.88 1.77
N GLN A 62 -11.47 7.95 2.65
CA GLN A 62 -11.13 6.53 2.53
C GLN A 62 -11.73 5.92 1.24
N GLN A 63 -12.99 6.24 0.95
CA GLN A 63 -13.64 5.79 -0.29
C GLN A 63 -12.89 6.30 -1.53
N CYS A 64 -12.44 7.55 -1.53
CA CYS A 64 -11.61 8.08 -2.60
C CYS A 64 -10.33 7.25 -2.81
N VAL A 65 -9.62 6.88 -1.72
CA VAL A 65 -8.40 6.06 -1.83
C VAL A 65 -8.73 4.69 -2.45
N SER A 66 -9.73 4.01 -1.90
CA SER A 66 -10.19 2.70 -2.36
C SER A 66 -10.62 2.73 -3.82
N ARG A 67 -11.39 3.74 -4.23
CA ARG A 67 -11.81 3.95 -5.62
C ARG A 67 -10.61 4.11 -6.55
N ASN A 68 -9.65 4.97 -6.21
CA ASN A 68 -8.49 5.23 -7.07
C ASN A 68 -7.59 4.00 -7.23
N LEU A 69 -7.36 3.25 -6.15
CA LEU A 69 -6.61 1.98 -6.22
C LEU A 69 -7.36 0.92 -7.03
N ARG A 70 -8.69 0.81 -6.86
CA ARG A 70 -9.52 -0.12 -7.62
C ARG A 70 -9.60 0.23 -9.10
N ASP A 71 -9.73 1.51 -9.45
CA ASP A 71 -9.75 1.98 -10.83
C ASP A 71 -8.41 1.69 -11.53
N LEU A 72 -7.29 1.90 -10.82
CA LEU A 72 -5.97 1.51 -11.28
C LEU A 72 -5.91 -0.01 -11.55
N ASP A 73 -6.30 -0.84 -10.57
CA ASP A 73 -6.25 -2.30 -10.71
C ASP A 73 -7.11 -2.80 -11.87
N LYS A 74 -8.35 -2.30 -11.97
CA LYS A 74 -9.26 -2.59 -13.09
C LYS A 74 -8.65 -2.20 -14.44
N SER A 75 -7.98 -1.05 -14.51
CA SER A 75 -7.32 -0.57 -15.73
C SER A 75 -6.12 -1.43 -16.15
N MET A 76 -5.60 -2.23 -15.23
CA MET A 76 -4.53 -3.21 -15.44
C MET A 76 -5.09 -4.63 -15.54
N ASN A 77 -6.38 -4.79 -15.86
CA ASN A 77 -7.06 -6.09 -15.90
C ASN A 77 -6.90 -6.89 -14.60
N TRP A 78 -7.03 -6.19 -13.45
CA TRP A 78 -6.87 -6.74 -12.10
C TRP A 78 -5.45 -7.26 -11.79
N GLN A 79 -4.43 -6.74 -12.47
CA GLN A 79 -3.02 -7.10 -12.25
C GLN A 79 -2.19 -5.95 -11.64
N SER A 80 -2.83 -5.01 -10.95
CA SER A 80 -2.11 -4.14 -10.02
C SER A 80 -1.70 -4.95 -8.79
N PRO A 81 -0.51 -4.71 -8.22
CA PRO A 81 -0.17 -5.32 -6.93
C PRO A 81 -0.94 -4.69 -5.77
N TYR A 82 -1.62 -3.55 -5.96
CA TYR A 82 -2.44 -2.88 -4.95
C TYR A 82 -3.91 -3.21 -5.18
N LYS A 83 -4.49 -4.02 -4.30
CA LYS A 83 -5.88 -4.45 -4.34
C LYS A 83 -6.66 -3.69 -3.27
N ALA A 84 -7.67 -2.92 -3.67
CA ALA A 84 -8.51 -2.19 -2.73
C ALA A 84 -9.66 -3.05 -2.21
N GLU A 85 -10.01 -2.88 -0.94
CA GLU A 85 -11.24 -3.41 -0.32
C GLU A 85 -11.50 -4.91 -0.56
N VAL A 86 -10.46 -5.74 -0.45
CA VAL A 86 -10.60 -7.20 -0.52
C VAL A 86 -11.23 -7.69 0.78
N ASN A 87 -12.37 -8.38 0.70
CA ASN A 87 -12.94 -9.05 1.87
C ASN A 87 -12.16 -10.35 2.16
N TYR A 88 -11.93 -10.67 3.42
CA TYR A 88 -11.33 -11.92 3.87
C TYR A 88 -12.30 -12.66 4.78
N ASP A 89 -12.49 -13.95 4.52
CA ASP A 89 -13.15 -14.88 5.43
C ASP A 89 -12.19 -15.20 6.58
N MET A 90 -12.51 -14.68 7.76
CA MET A 90 -11.69 -14.79 8.97
C MET A 90 -11.94 -16.10 9.73
N SER A 91 -12.90 -16.93 9.28
CA SER A 91 -13.16 -18.26 9.85
C SER A 91 -12.16 -19.32 9.38
N GLN A 92 -11.43 -19.03 8.30
CA GLN A 92 -10.38 -19.89 7.74
C GLN A 92 -9.02 -19.62 8.40
N ASP A 93 -8.14 -20.62 8.35
CA ASP A 93 -6.73 -20.49 8.74
C ASP A 93 -5.81 -21.04 7.62
N PRO A 94 -5.07 -20.17 6.89
CA PRO A 94 -5.07 -18.70 7.00
C PRO A 94 -6.38 -18.05 6.51
N PRO A 95 -6.69 -16.79 6.90
CA PRO A 95 -7.84 -16.07 6.36
C PRO A 95 -7.86 -16.03 4.83
N ALA A 96 -8.99 -16.36 4.23
CA ALA A 96 -9.09 -16.57 2.79
C ALA A 96 -9.68 -15.34 2.07
N PRO A 97 -9.07 -14.84 0.98
CA PRO A 97 -9.62 -13.72 0.23
C PRO A 97 -10.90 -14.12 -0.51
N ILE A 98 -11.91 -13.27 -0.42
CA ILE A 98 -13.20 -13.43 -1.08
C ILE A 98 -13.14 -12.76 -2.46
N MET A 99 -12.74 -13.57 -3.45
CA MET A 99 -12.56 -13.16 -4.85
C MET A 99 -13.74 -13.65 -5.72
N ARG A 100 -13.87 -13.12 -6.95
CA ARG A 100 -14.84 -13.66 -7.91
C ARG A 100 -14.40 -15.02 -8.41
N SER A 101 -15.32 -15.98 -8.46
CA SER A 101 -15.03 -17.33 -8.95
C SER A 101 -14.58 -17.38 -10.42
N ALA A 102 -15.12 -16.48 -11.26
CA ALA A 102 -14.77 -16.38 -12.67
C ALA A 102 -13.48 -15.59 -12.94
N SER A 103 -13.00 -14.82 -11.96
CA SER A 103 -11.82 -13.96 -12.07
C SER A 103 -11.16 -13.89 -10.69
N PRO A 104 -10.21 -14.79 -10.38
CA PRO A 104 -9.65 -14.92 -9.04
C PRO A 104 -8.75 -13.75 -8.63
N LEU A 105 -8.47 -12.82 -9.56
CA LEU A 105 -7.75 -11.58 -9.30
C LEU A 105 -8.68 -10.40 -8.98
N GLU A 106 -9.97 -10.52 -9.25
CA GLU A 106 -10.99 -9.50 -9.00
C GLU A 106 -11.69 -9.74 -7.65
N PRO A 107 -11.70 -8.75 -6.73
CA PRO A 107 -12.43 -8.86 -5.46
C PRO A 107 -13.93 -9.06 -5.68
N HIS A 108 -14.58 -9.87 -4.84
CA HIS A 108 -16.02 -10.10 -4.97
C HIS A 108 -16.82 -8.82 -4.65
N GLY A 109 -17.59 -8.33 -5.63
CA GLY A 109 -18.29 -7.04 -5.52
C GLY A 109 -19.54 -7.03 -4.62
N TYR A 110 -20.07 -8.20 -4.24
CA TYR A 110 -21.32 -8.30 -3.47
C TYR A 110 -21.20 -9.30 -2.32
N LEU A 111 -20.80 -8.84 -1.13
CA LEU A 111 -20.58 -9.69 0.03
C LEU A 111 -21.84 -10.46 0.50
N PRO A 112 -23.06 -9.86 0.56
CA PRO A 112 -24.25 -10.61 0.98
C PRO A 112 -24.55 -11.82 0.08
N GLY A 113 -24.34 -11.70 -1.23
CA GLY A 113 -24.50 -12.82 -2.15
C GLY A 113 -23.44 -13.90 -1.98
N TRP A 114 -22.21 -13.52 -1.62
CA TRP A 114 -21.17 -14.48 -1.25
C TRP A 114 -21.54 -15.22 0.04
N ILE A 115 -21.94 -14.50 1.09
CA ILE A 115 -22.35 -15.08 2.39
C ILE A 115 -23.50 -16.07 2.18
N GLN A 116 -24.55 -15.66 1.47
CA GLN A 116 -25.70 -16.53 1.21
C GLN A 116 -25.33 -17.86 0.54
N LYS A 117 -24.28 -17.85 -0.29
CA LYS A 117 -23.88 -19.00 -1.09
C LYS A 117 -22.81 -19.88 -0.41
N TYR A 118 -21.88 -19.27 0.32
CA TYR A 118 -20.65 -19.93 0.76
C TYR A 118 -20.48 -19.99 2.28
N TRP A 119 -21.14 -19.11 3.04
CA TRP A 119 -21.08 -19.19 4.50
C TRP A 119 -21.91 -20.39 4.99
N PRO A 120 -21.42 -21.21 5.95
CA PRO A 120 -22.22 -22.27 6.54
C PRO A 120 -23.52 -21.71 7.13
N GLY A 121 -24.67 -22.16 6.61
CA GLY A 121 -25.99 -21.66 7.00
C GLY A 121 -26.43 -20.34 6.33
N GLY A 122 -25.64 -19.82 5.39
CA GLY A 122 -25.99 -18.65 4.59
C GLY A 122 -26.13 -17.37 5.42
N LEU A 123 -26.99 -16.44 4.96
CA LEU A 123 -27.22 -15.18 5.66
C LEU A 123 -27.85 -15.35 7.05
N ALA A 124 -28.63 -16.42 7.26
CA ALA A 124 -29.33 -16.65 8.53
C ALA A 124 -28.35 -16.93 9.68
N ASP A 125 -27.29 -17.67 9.40
CA ASP A 125 -26.29 -18.09 10.39
C ASP A 125 -25.02 -17.23 10.34
N TYR A 126 -25.00 -16.16 9.55
CA TYR A 126 -23.87 -15.25 9.46
C TYR A 126 -23.76 -14.37 10.71
N PRO A 127 -22.66 -14.44 11.47
CA PRO A 127 -22.48 -13.66 12.70
C PRO A 127 -22.09 -12.21 12.38
N ALA A 128 -23.05 -11.41 11.91
CA ALA A 128 -22.82 -10.02 11.54
C ALA A 128 -22.23 -9.21 12.73
N GLY A 129 -21.18 -8.44 12.45
CA GLY A 129 -20.48 -7.64 13.46
C GLY A 129 -19.47 -8.40 14.32
N SER A 130 -19.32 -9.72 14.17
CA SER A 130 -18.34 -10.51 14.96
C SER A 130 -16.91 -10.46 14.43
N GLY A 131 -16.67 -9.78 13.30
CA GLY A 131 -15.40 -9.84 12.58
C GLY A 131 -15.19 -11.10 11.73
N ALA A 132 -16.24 -11.89 11.49
CA ALA A 132 -16.20 -13.07 10.61
C ALA A 132 -15.73 -12.78 9.18
N VAL A 133 -15.97 -11.55 8.71
CA VAL A 133 -15.36 -11.02 7.49
C VAL A 133 -14.64 -9.72 7.84
N ARG A 134 -13.40 -9.59 7.36
CA ARG A 134 -12.61 -8.35 7.50
C ARG A 134 -12.28 -7.80 6.12
N ARG A 135 -12.38 -6.48 5.96
CA ARG A 135 -12.07 -5.77 4.72
C ARG A 135 -11.09 -4.63 5.00
N PRO A 136 -9.77 -4.85 4.86
CA PRO A 136 -8.80 -3.75 4.90
C PRO A 136 -9.00 -2.79 3.73
N ASP A 137 -8.51 -1.55 3.86
CA ASP A 137 -8.58 -0.55 2.80
C ASP A 137 -7.78 -0.97 1.57
N ALA A 138 -6.58 -1.55 1.78
CA ALA A 138 -5.78 -2.10 0.70
C ALA A 138 -4.97 -3.32 1.15
N VAL A 139 -4.69 -4.22 0.21
CA VAL A 139 -3.66 -5.24 0.34
C VAL A 139 -2.67 -5.13 -0.82
N ILE A 140 -1.41 -5.41 -0.52
CA ILE A 140 -0.32 -5.37 -1.48
C ILE A 140 0.19 -6.78 -1.69
N VAL A 141 0.19 -7.26 -2.93
CA VAL A 141 0.68 -8.60 -3.28
C VAL A 141 2.11 -8.60 -3.78
N ASN A 142 2.80 -9.73 -3.63
CA ASN A 142 4.12 -9.98 -4.19
C ASN A 142 4.04 -10.25 -5.70
N ASN A 143 3.09 -11.09 -6.12
CA ASN A 143 2.82 -11.40 -7.52
C ASN A 143 1.39 -10.98 -7.90
N PRO A 144 1.21 -9.97 -8.78
CA PRO A 144 -0.10 -9.48 -9.19
C PRO A 144 -0.89 -10.47 -10.06
N ALA A 145 -0.25 -11.49 -10.60
CA ALA A 145 -0.90 -12.56 -11.35
C ALA A 145 -1.50 -13.66 -10.46
N LEU A 146 -1.36 -13.55 -9.13
CA LEU A 146 -1.91 -14.48 -8.15
C LEU A 146 -2.93 -13.78 -7.23
N PRO A 147 -3.92 -14.51 -6.68
CA PRO A 147 -4.85 -13.97 -5.71
C PRO A 147 -4.14 -13.46 -4.45
N PRO A 148 -4.75 -12.55 -3.66
CA PRO A 148 -4.15 -11.99 -2.47
C PRO A 148 -4.29 -12.94 -1.26
N THR A 149 -3.86 -14.19 -1.42
CA THR A 149 -3.72 -15.17 -0.34
C THR A 149 -2.55 -14.79 0.57
N GLN A 150 -2.56 -15.24 1.82
CA GLN A 150 -1.60 -14.82 2.84
C GLN A 150 -0.12 -14.99 2.42
N ASP A 151 0.20 -16.07 1.71
CA ASP A 151 1.54 -16.37 1.17
C ASP A 151 1.96 -15.40 0.04
N ASN A 152 1.00 -14.86 -0.69
CA ASN A 152 1.24 -13.85 -1.73
C ASN A 152 1.12 -12.41 -1.21
N LEU A 153 0.76 -12.18 0.05
CA LEU A 153 0.70 -10.83 0.61
C LEU A 153 2.09 -10.32 0.97
N ARG A 154 2.37 -9.10 0.55
CA ARG A 154 3.50 -8.29 1.01
C ARG A 154 3.10 -7.45 2.22
N SER A 155 1.95 -6.78 2.16
CA SER A 155 1.41 -5.95 3.25
C SER A 155 -0.11 -5.88 3.22
N VAL A 156 -0.71 -5.67 4.39
CA VAL A 156 -2.11 -5.25 4.56
C VAL A 156 -2.07 -3.82 5.09
N VAL A 157 -2.85 -2.94 4.50
CA VAL A 157 -2.82 -1.50 4.81
C VAL A 157 -4.21 -1.01 5.17
N GLU A 158 -4.27 -0.33 6.31
CA GLU A 158 -5.41 0.46 6.75
C GLU A 158 -5.06 1.94 6.59
N VAL A 159 -5.97 2.71 6.00
CA VAL A 159 -5.81 4.15 5.79
C VAL A 159 -6.70 4.89 6.78
N LYS A 160 -6.11 5.75 7.61
CA LYS A 160 -6.85 6.58 8.56
C LYS A 160 -6.65 8.07 8.24
N PHE A 161 -7.75 8.80 8.16
CA PHE A 161 -7.73 10.26 8.05
C PHE A 161 -8.17 10.89 9.37
N PRO A 162 -7.48 11.92 9.89
CA PRO A 162 -7.94 12.62 11.09
C PRO A 162 -9.41 13.06 10.95
N PRO A 163 -10.25 12.90 11.99
CA PRO A 163 -9.90 12.49 13.36
C PRO A 163 -9.95 10.97 13.63
N GLN A 164 -10.05 10.11 12.60
CA GLN A 164 -10.13 8.66 12.79
C GLN A 164 -8.89 8.14 13.51
N THR A 165 -9.10 7.31 14.54
CA THR A 165 -8.03 6.69 15.33
C THR A 165 -7.76 5.26 14.87
N ILE A 166 -6.61 4.74 15.30
CA ILE A 166 -6.24 3.33 15.12
C ILE A 166 -7.16 2.47 16.00
N ASP A 167 -7.68 1.41 15.40
CA ASP A 167 -8.46 0.36 16.05
C ASP A 167 -7.56 -0.88 16.17
N LYS A 168 -7.34 -1.35 17.41
CA LYS A 168 -6.38 -2.42 17.69
C LYS A 168 -6.90 -3.77 17.22
N GLU A 169 -8.21 -3.97 17.30
CA GLU A 169 -8.90 -5.17 16.85
C GLU A 169 -8.80 -5.29 15.34
N GLN A 170 -8.97 -4.19 14.60
CA GLN A 170 -8.71 -4.11 13.16
C GLN A 170 -7.27 -4.45 12.83
N GLN A 171 -6.31 -3.85 13.54
CA GLN A 171 -4.89 -4.10 13.30
C GLN A 171 -4.49 -5.55 13.57
N ALA A 172 -5.04 -6.18 14.61
CA ALA A 172 -4.82 -7.59 14.89
C ALA A 172 -5.42 -8.50 13.81
N ALA A 173 -6.63 -8.19 13.33
CA ALA A 173 -7.25 -8.91 12.21
C ALA A 173 -6.43 -8.77 10.92
N ASP A 174 -5.90 -7.58 10.64
CA ASP A 174 -5.04 -7.32 9.48
C ASP A 174 -3.70 -8.05 9.60
N GLY A 175 -3.14 -8.13 10.81
CA GLY A 175 -1.96 -8.95 11.09
C GLY A 175 -2.20 -10.45 10.83
N ARG A 176 -3.40 -10.96 11.18
CA ARG A 176 -3.81 -12.33 10.84
C ARG A 176 -3.96 -12.53 9.33
N ILE A 177 -4.55 -11.58 8.61
CA ILE A 177 -4.63 -11.65 7.14
C ILE A 177 -3.23 -11.66 6.54
N ALA A 178 -2.33 -10.78 7.00
CA ALA A 178 -0.99 -10.63 6.48
C ALA A 178 -0.05 -11.79 6.84
N GLY A 179 -0.41 -12.62 7.82
CA GLY A 179 0.42 -13.70 8.38
C GLY A 179 1.48 -13.24 9.38
N SER A 180 1.56 -11.93 9.65
CA SER A 180 2.43 -11.34 10.67
C SER A 180 1.96 -9.91 10.97
N PRO A 181 1.98 -9.47 12.25
CA PRO A 181 1.66 -8.09 12.62
C PRO A 181 2.57 -7.06 11.95
N ASP A 182 3.84 -7.38 11.66
CA ASP A 182 4.78 -6.45 11.02
C ASP A 182 4.40 -6.13 9.56
N LYS A 183 3.55 -6.96 8.94
CA LYS A 183 3.03 -6.75 7.59
C LYS A 183 1.74 -5.93 7.56
N ALA A 184 1.13 -5.66 8.73
CA ALA A 184 -0.06 -4.83 8.88
C ALA A 184 0.33 -3.39 9.21
N THR A 185 0.08 -2.46 8.28
CA THR A 185 0.49 -1.06 8.37
C THR A 185 -0.72 -0.14 8.44
N VAL A 186 -0.67 0.86 9.31
CA VAL A 186 -1.61 1.98 9.26
C VAL A 186 -0.92 3.17 8.61
N MET A 187 -1.60 3.86 7.68
CA MET A 187 -1.12 5.07 7.05
C MET A 187 -2.16 6.18 7.09
N GLY A 188 -1.70 7.42 7.17
CA GLY A 188 -2.52 8.61 6.99
C GLY A 188 -1.75 9.75 6.36
N PRO A 189 -2.37 10.94 6.23
CA PRO A 189 -1.71 12.11 5.63
C PRO A 189 -0.39 12.51 6.33
N GLY A 190 -0.30 12.28 7.65
CA GLY A 190 0.91 12.57 8.43
C GLY A 190 2.11 11.69 8.06
N ASP A 191 1.90 10.53 7.46
CA ASP A 191 2.97 9.62 7.01
C ASP A 191 3.53 10.00 5.63
N CYS A 192 2.86 10.93 4.94
CA CYS A 192 3.01 11.18 3.51
C CYS A 192 3.46 12.60 3.16
N ASP A 193 3.67 13.45 4.17
CA ASP A 193 3.99 14.87 4.01
C ASP A 193 3.13 15.56 2.94
N CYS A 194 1.81 15.54 3.11
CA CYS A 194 0.88 16.17 2.17
C CYS A 194 0.93 17.72 2.19
N SER A 195 2.01 18.31 2.74
CA SER A 195 2.22 19.73 3.02
C SER A 195 2.83 20.44 1.80
N GLN A 196 1.99 20.69 0.78
CA GLN A 196 2.26 21.54 -0.40
C GLN A 196 3.30 21.05 -1.44
N ASP A 197 2.96 21.32 -2.71
CA ASP A 197 3.81 21.25 -3.91
C ASP A 197 4.07 19.87 -4.57
N ASP A 198 2.98 19.18 -4.94
CA ASP A 198 3.00 18.56 -6.27
C ASP A 198 2.79 19.70 -7.30
N GLY A 199 3.86 20.40 -7.66
CA GLY A 199 3.82 21.50 -8.62
C GLY A 199 3.11 21.11 -9.92
N ASP A 200 2.29 22.04 -10.42
CA ASP A 200 1.72 22.09 -11.77
C ASP A 200 0.76 20.98 -12.25
N GLU A 201 -0.33 20.68 -11.53
CA GLU A 201 -1.58 20.27 -12.21
C GLU A 201 -2.80 20.85 -11.47
N ASN A 202 -3.11 22.11 -11.76
CA ASN A 202 -4.37 22.75 -11.35
C ASN A 202 -5.53 22.17 -12.21
N PRO A 203 -6.46 21.35 -11.68
CA PRO A 203 -7.44 20.61 -12.49
C PRO A 203 -8.63 21.46 -13.00
N ALA A 204 -8.65 22.75 -12.71
CA ALA A 204 -9.77 23.63 -13.05
C ALA A 204 -9.95 23.92 -14.57
N LYS A 205 -9.20 23.24 -15.47
CA LYS A 205 -9.33 23.38 -16.93
C LYS A 205 -9.62 22.09 -17.72
N SER A 206 -9.68 20.92 -17.10
CA SER A 206 -10.12 19.69 -17.79
C SER A 206 -11.49 19.24 -17.26
N ALA A 207 -12.47 20.11 -17.43
CA ALA A 207 -13.85 19.67 -17.40
C ALA A 207 -14.09 18.76 -18.62
N VAL A 208 -14.74 17.62 -18.37
CA VAL A 208 -15.35 16.69 -19.34
C VAL A 208 -14.41 15.61 -19.90
N SER A 209 -14.68 14.38 -19.41
CA SER A 209 -14.43 13.09 -20.09
C SER A 209 -12.97 12.73 -20.37
N ASP A 210 -12.34 12.07 -19.40
CA ASP A 210 -11.55 10.88 -19.76
C ASP A 210 -11.45 9.93 -18.57
N THR A 211 -11.86 8.68 -18.82
CA THR A 211 -12.21 7.60 -17.88
C THR A 211 -11.03 7.01 -17.11
N MET A 212 -10.13 7.86 -16.60
CA MET A 212 -9.12 7.55 -15.62
C MET A 212 -8.87 8.81 -14.78
N SER A 213 -9.16 8.75 -13.47
CA SER A 213 -8.76 9.80 -12.52
C SER A 213 -7.31 10.22 -12.80
N GLN A 214 -6.97 11.51 -12.75
CA GLN A 214 -5.58 11.98 -12.88
C GLN A 214 -4.65 11.22 -11.94
N LEU A 215 -5.13 10.87 -10.73
CA LEU A 215 -4.51 9.89 -9.84
C LEU A 215 -4.17 8.56 -10.49
N GLY A 216 -5.11 7.90 -11.17
CA GLY A 216 -4.87 6.64 -11.89
C GLY A 216 -3.81 6.77 -12.98
N ARG A 217 -3.78 7.88 -13.72
CA ARG A 217 -2.71 8.18 -14.70
C ARG A 217 -1.37 8.36 -14.01
N SER A 218 -1.37 9.13 -12.92
CA SER A 218 -0.17 9.51 -12.19
C SER A 218 0.36 8.37 -11.31
N LEU A 219 -0.48 7.40 -10.94
CA LEU A 219 -0.09 6.11 -10.36
C LEU A 219 0.44 5.18 -11.46
N ARG A 220 -0.24 5.06 -12.61
CA ARG A 220 0.25 4.31 -13.78
C ARG A 220 1.63 4.78 -14.23
N ALA A 221 1.87 6.09 -14.25
CA ALA A 221 3.17 6.69 -14.58
C ALA A 221 4.28 6.21 -13.64
N LEU A 222 3.99 6.06 -12.34
CA LEU A 222 4.92 5.50 -11.35
C LEU A 222 5.20 4.00 -11.60
N PHE A 223 4.26 3.26 -12.19
CA PHE A 223 4.47 1.86 -12.58
C PHE A 223 5.21 1.68 -13.90
N SER A 224 5.04 2.62 -14.85
CA SER A 224 5.73 2.58 -16.14
C SER A 224 7.12 3.21 -16.11
N SER A 225 7.49 3.90 -15.03
CA SER A 225 8.85 4.44 -14.90
C SER A 225 9.82 3.29 -14.64
N ARG A 226 10.52 2.86 -15.69
CA ARG A 226 11.71 2.01 -15.57
C ARG A 226 12.67 2.68 -14.56
N PRO A 227 13.37 1.90 -13.71
CA PRO A 227 14.46 2.47 -12.92
C PRO A 227 15.45 3.18 -13.86
N PRO A 228 16.04 4.32 -13.46
CA PRO A 228 17.02 5.00 -14.29
C PRO A 228 18.11 3.99 -14.65
N SER A 229 18.28 3.75 -15.95
CA SER A 229 19.41 3.02 -16.48
C SER A 229 20.67 3.72 -15.97
N LEU A 230 21.44 3.01 -15.15
CA LEU A 230 22.77 3.43 -14.72
C LEU A 230 23.57 3.86 -15.96
N PRO A 231 24.25 5.02 -15.93
CA PRO A 231 25.11 5.41 -17.03
C PRO A 231 26.32 4.47 -17.08
N GLY A 232 26.39 3.68 -18.16
CA GLY A 232 27.62 3.10 -18.67
C GLY A 232 28.11 1.82 -17.99
N PHE A 233 27.93 0.69 -18.67
CA PHE A 233 29.03 -0.23 -18.94
C PHE A 233 28.75 -0.98 -20.25
N GLY A 234 29.76 -0.92 -21.13
CA GLY A 234 30.00 -1.68 -22.38
C GLY A 234 28.89 -2.53 -22.99
N GLY A 235 28.61 -2.29 -24.27
CA GLY A 235 27.76 -3.13 -25.10
C GLY A 235 28.14 -4.62 -25.07
N ALA A 236 27.11 -5.46 -25.13
CA ALA A 236 27.28 -6.89 -25.34
C ALA A 236 27.89 -7.13 -26.74
N PRO A 237 28.93 -7.96 -26.89
CA PRO A 237 29.41 -8.35 -28.20
C PRO A 237 28.36 -9.22 -28.92
N ALA A 238 28.27 -9.04 -30.23
CA ALA A 238 27.39 -9.82 -31.10
C ALA A 238 27.68 -11.33 -31.01
N PRO A 239 26.68 -12.21 -31.23
CA PRO A 239 26.89 -13.65 -31.19
C PRO A 239 27.81 -14.11 -32.33
N LEU A 240 28.80 -14.94 -31.99
CA LEU A 240 29.71 -15.56 -32.95
C LEU A 240 28.97 -16.64 -33.79
N PRO A 241 29.37 -16.85 -35.06
CA PRO A 241 28.79 -17.89 -35.90
C PRO A 241 29.20 -19.30 -35.43
N PRO A 242 28.40 -20.33 -35.73
CA PRO A 242 28.66 -21.69 -35.29
C PRO A 242 29.85 -22.32 -36.03
N LEU A 243 30.70 -23.04 -35.28
CA LEU A 243 31.84 -23.78 -35.81
C LEU A 243 31.39 -25.09 -36.49
N PRO A 244 32.12 -25.57 -37.53
CA PRO A 244 31.83 -26.85 -38.18
C PRO A 244 32.29 -28.02 -37.31
N ILE A 245 31.46 -29.06 -37.23
CA ILE A 245 31.72 -30.32 -36.52
C ILE A 245 32.45 -31.28 -37.47
N PRO A 246 33.46 -32.06 -37.01
CA PRO A 246 34.13 -33.10 -37.80
C PRO A 246 33.24 -34.32 -38.12
#